data_AF-A0A5F8HIV5-F1
#
_entry.id   AF-A0A5F8HIV5-F1
#
_cell.length_a   1.000
_cell.length_b   1.000
_cell.length_c   1.000
_cell.angle_alpha   90.00
_cell.angle_beta   90.00
_cell.angle_gamma   90.00
#
_symmetry.space_group_name_H-M   'P 1'
#
loop_
_entity.id
_entity.type
_entity.pdbx_description
1 polymer ?
#
loop_
_entity_poly.entity_id
_entity_poly.type
_entity_poly.pdbx_seq_one_letter_code
_entity_poly.pdbx_strand_id
1 'polypeptide(L)'
;MSSAAERKFINIRKRLDQMGYRQPLSVDCLPLVEKLFSDLVHTTESLRKTKLYVGKAEKESANFDYVLEPYKKENAKLTRENNELHLDLLRTKEQSEISIKDLKVKLRKMEIETADLKFLNNQYAHKFRVLEKESKAKNEKIQQLQEKNLQAVVQTPGSFLLSQEAHLH
;
A
#
# COMPACT_ATOMS: atom_id res chain seq x y z
N MET A 1 -98.06 -3.20 -3.71
CA MET A 1 -96.73 -3.87 -3.61
C MET A 1 -95.81 -3.19 -4.61
N SER A 2 -94.76 -2.49 -4.16
CA SER A 2 -93.86 -1.79 -5.09
C SER A 2 -93.06 -2.80 -5.91
N SER A 3 -93.04 -2.62 -7.24
CA SER A 3 -92.32 -3.50 -8.15
C SER A 3 -90.82 -3.51 -7.81
N ALA A 4 -90.10 -4.58 -8.16
CA ALA A 4 -88.66 -4.64 -7.94
C ALA A 4 -87.91 -3.51 -8.67
N ALA A 5 -88.45 -3.04 -9.79
CA ALA A 5 -87.92 -1.93 -10.58
C ALA A 5 -88.08 -0.57 -9.86
N GLU A 6 -89.23 -0.29 -9.26
CA GLU A 6 -89.45 0.93 -8.47
C GLU A 6 -88.52 1.01 -7.25
N ARG A 7 -88.30 -0.11 -6.55
CA ARG A 7 -87.37 -0.15 -5.42
C ARG A 7 -85.93 0.16 -5.83
N LYS A 8 -85.49 -0.35 -6.99
CA LYS A 8 -84.17 -0.03 -7.56
C LYS A 8 -84.09 1.42 -8.02
N PHE A 9 -85.14 1.94 -8.65
CA PHE A 9 -85.23 3.34 -9.09
C PHE A 9 -85.09 4.31 -7.92
N ILE A 10 -85.84 4.09 -6.83
CA ILE A 10 -85.77 4.93 -5.63
C ILE A 10 -84.35 4.88 -5.01
N ASN A 11 -83.72 3.70 -4.99
CA ASN A 11 -82.38 3.55 -4.42
C ASN A 11 -81.33 4.30 -5.24
N ILE A 12 -81.26 4.09 -6.56
CA ILE A 12 -80.30 4.81 -7.40
C ILE A 12 -80.55 6.31 -7.38
N ARG A 13 -81.83 6.73 -7.35
CA ARG A 13 -82.20 8.14 -7.33
C ARG A 13 -81.71 8.82 -6.06
N LYS A 14 -81.93 8.21 -4.90
CA LYS A 14 -81.42 8.71 -3.62
C LYS A 14 -79.90 8.85 -3.62
N ARG A 15 -79.18 7.87 -4.18
CA ARG A 15 -77.70 7.89 -4.27
C ARG A 15 -77.22 9.00 -5.21
N LEU A 16 -77.86 9.18 -6.36
CA LEU A 16 -77.57 10.25 -7.30
C LEU A 16 -77.85 11.64 -6.70
N ASP A 17 -78.99 11.80 -6.01
CA ASP A 17 -79.35 13.04 -5.32
C ASP A 17 -78.34 13.41 -4.23
N GLN A 18 -77.85 12.43 -3.47
CA GLN A 18 -76.80 12.62 -2.47
C GLN A 18 -75.49 13.12 -3.09
N MET A 19 -75.19 12.73 -4.33
CA MET A 19 -74.03 13.22 -5.08
C MET A 19 -74.32 14.48 -5.91
N GLY A 20 -75.53 15.04 -5.80
CA GLY A 20 -75.94 16.28 -6.48
C GLY A 20 -76.49 16.12 -7.90
N TYR A 21 -76.63 14.89 -8.40
CA TYR A 21 -77.18 14.62 -9.74
C TYR A 21 -78.70 14.67 -9.70
N ARG A 22 -79.25 15.88 -9.89
CA ARG A 22 -80.69 16.12 -9.76
C ARG A 22 -81.50 15.98 -11.06
N GLN A 23 -80.85 15.70 -12.19
CA GLN A 23 -81.49 15.60 -13.51
C GLN A 23 -82.58 14.52 -13.54
N PRO A 24 -83.70 14.72 -14.27
CA PRO A 24 -84.76 13.71 -14.37
C PRO A 24 -84.25 12.41 -15.01
N LEU A 25 -84.71 11.26 -14.51
CA LEU A 25 -84.27 9.94 -14.94
C LEU A 25 -85.47 9.10 -15.40
N SER A 26 -85.39 8.56 -16.62
CA SER A 26 -86.37 7.61 -17.17
C SER A 26 -86.10 6.19 -16.69
N VAL A 27 -87.16 5.40 -16.51
CA VAL A 27 -87.07 4.02 -16.00
C VAL A 27 -86.29 3.10 -16.95
N ASP A 28 -86.34 3.33 -18.26
CA ASP A 28 -85.66 2.50 -19.27
C ASP A 28 -84.13 2.58 -19.19
N CYS A 29 -83.61 3.69 -18.68
CA CYS A 29 -82.16 3.91 -18.53
C CYS A 29 -81.60 3.34 -17.22
N LEU A 30 -82.46 2.86 -16.32
CA LEU A 30 -82.12 2.44 -14.96
C LEU A 30 -81.01 1.36 -14.91
N PRO A 31 -81.03 0.28 -15.71
CA PRO A 31 -80.01 -0.77 -15.64
C PRO A 31 -78.61 -0.30 -16.05
N LEU A 32 -78.52 0.63 -17.00
CA LEU A 32 -77.26 1.18 -17.47
C LEU A 32 -76.67 2.16 -16.43
N VAL A 33 -77.51 3.05 -15.89
CA VAL A 33 -77.10 4.00 -14.86
C VAL A 33 -76.64 3.28 -13.60
N GLU A 34 -77.31 2.20 -13.19
CA GLU A 34 -76.91 1.39 -12.05
C GLU A 34 -75.49 0.79 -12.23
N LYS A 35 -75.19 0.24 -13.41
CA LYS A 35 -73.86 -0.31 -13.72
C LYS A 35 -72.79 0.79 -13.73
N LEU A 36 -73.01 1.87 -14.48
CA LEU A 36 -72.05 2.98 -14.56
C LEU A 36 -71.79 3.61 -13.19
N PHE A 37 -72.82 3.75 -12.36
CA PHE A 37 -72.69 4.26 -11.01
C PHE A 37 -71.87 3.32 -10.12
N SER A 38 -72.13 2.01 -10.22
CA SER A 38 -71.34 1.00 -9.50
C SER A 38 -69.87 1.05 -9.92
N ASP A 39 -69.59 1.10 -11.22
CA ASP A 39 -68.25 1.18 -11.76
C ASP A 39 -67.55 2.48 -11.32
N LEU A 40 -68.24 3.62 -11.31
CA LEU A 40 -67.69 4.89 -10.85
C LEU A 40 -67.34 4.86 -9.36
N VAL A 41 -68.20 4.29 -8.53
CA VAL A 41 -67.92 4.12 -7.09
C VAL A 41 -66.71 3.20 -6.90
N HIS A 42 -66.68 2.04 -7.56
CA HIS A 42 -65.57 1.09 -7.45
C HIS A 42 -64.23 1.67 -7.94
N THR A 43 -64.24 2.37 -9.07
CA THR A 43 -63.03 3.02 -9.62
C THR A 43 -62.54 4.14 -8.72
N THR A 44 -63.45 4.96 -8.16
CA THR A 44 -63.09 6.04 -7.22
C THR A 44 -62.52 5.50 -5.92
N GLU A 45 -63.14 4.44 -5.35
CA GLU A 45 -62.61 3.78 -4.16
C GLU A 45 -61.26 3.10 -4.41
N SER A 46 -61.10 2.43 -5.55
CA SER A 46 -59.84 1.81 -5.95
C SER A 46 -58.75 2.86 -6.15
N LEU A 47 -59.06 3.97 -6.84
CA LEU A 47 -58.14 5.09 -7.01
C LEU A 47 -57.73 5.68 -5.65
N ARG A 48 -58.68 5.84 -4.72
CA ARG A 48 -58.38 6.32 -3.36
C ARG A 48 -57.43 5.38 -2.63
N LYS A 49 -57.68 4.05 -2.69
CA LYS A 49 -56.80 3.03 -2.10
C LYS A 49 -55.39 3.07 -2.71
N THR A 50 -55.31 3.12 -4.04
CA THR A 50 -54.02 3.19 -4.75
C THR A 50 -53.25 4.45 -4.36
N LYS A 51 -53.89 5.63 -4.34
CA LYS A 51 -53.24 6.88 -3.90
C LYS A 51 -52.69 6.80 -2.48
N LEU A 52 -53.44 6.19 -1.56
CA LEU A 52 -52.96 5.98 -0.19
C LEU A 52 -51.75 5.03 -0.13
N TYR A 53 -51.77 3.96 -0.94
CA TYR A 53 -50.64 3.02 -1.00
C TYR A 53 -49.40 3.69 -1.59
N VAL A 54 -49.53 4.40 -2.72
CA VAL A 54 -48.43 5.16 -3.33
C VAL A 54 -47.84 6.15 -2.34
N GLY A 55 -48.66 6.95 -1.66
CA GLY A 55 -48.16 7.91 -0.67
C GLY A 55 -47.48 7.27 0.55
N LYS A 56 -47.79 6.01 0.89
CA LYS A 56 -47.04 5.25 1.90
C LYS A 56 -45.71 4.75 1.36
N ALA A 57 -45.73 4.14 0.16
CA ALA A 57 -44.54 3.62 -0.50
C ALA A 57 -43.50 4.72 -0.78
N GLU A 58 -43.94 5.92 -1.19
CA GLU A 58 -43.06 7.08 -1.38
C GLU A 58 -42.37 7.51 -0.08
N LYS A 59 -43.10 7.52 1.04
CA LYS A 59 -42.52 7.85 2.35
C LYS A 59 -41.53 6.79 2.82
N GLU A 60 -41.85 5.52 2.63
CA GLU A 60 -40.94 4.42 2.95
C GLU A 60 -39.67 4.49 2.08
N SER A 61 -39.81 4.73 0.77
CA SER A 61 -38.68 4.92 -0.14
C SER A 61 -37.77 6.09 0.30
N ALA A 62 -38.34 7.25 0.61
CA ALA A 62 -37.59 8.40 1.08
C ALA A 62 -36.85 8.11 2.41
N ASN A 63 -37.48 7.34 3.31
CA ASN A 63 -36.85 6.89 4.54
C ASN A 63 -35.68 5.94 4.28
N PHE A 64 -35.82 5.01 3.32
CA PHE A 64 -34.71 4.13 2.94
C PHE A 64 -33.54 4.92 2.34
N ASP A 65 -33.81 5.90 1.47
CA ASP A 65 -32.75 6.74 0.91
C ASP A 65 -32.00 7.52 2.01
N TYR A 66 -32.75 8.11 2.96
CA TYR A 66 -32.16 8.80 4.11
C TYR A 66 -31.28 7.88 4.97
N VAL A 67 -31.71 6.64 5.22
CA VAL A 67 -30.94 5.67 6.01
C VAL A 67 -29.74 5.15 5.24
N LEU A 68 -29.84 4.96 3.92
CA LEU A 68 -28.78 4.37 3.10
C LEU A 68 -27.71 5.38 2.65
N GLU A 69 -28.04 6.66 2.53
CA GLU A 69 -27.12 7.70 2.06
C GLU A 69 -25.80 7.75 2.88
N PRO A 70 -25.81 7.73 4.23
CA PRO A 70 -24.58 7.72 5.02
C PRO A 70 -23.72 6.50 4.74
N TYR A 71 -24.33 5.31 4.61
CA TYR A 71 -23.59 4.08 4.31
C TYR A 71 -22.99 4.10 2.91
N LYS A 72 -23.72 4.61 1.90
CA LYS A 72 -23.19 4.76 0.53
C LYS A 72 -21.98 5.70 0.53
N LYS A 73 -22.08 6.82 1.24
CA LYS A 73 -20.99 7.81 1.36
C LYS A 73 -19.77 7.23 2.06
N GLU A 74 -19.97 6.56 3.19
CA GLU A 74 -18.88 5.95 3.95
C GLU A 74 -18.23 4.80 3.17
N ASN A 75 -19.01 3.95 2.52
CA ASN A 75 -18.47 2.86 1.72
C ASN A 75 -17.66 3.37 0.51
N ALA A 76 -18.11 4.45 -0.15
CA ALA A 76 -17.35 5.11 -1.20
C ALA A 76 -16.06 5.77 -0.70
N LYS A 77 -16.03 6.23 0.55
CA LYS A 77 -14.81 6.74 1.20
C LYS A 77 -13.85 5.61 1.53
N LEU A 78 -14.32 4.58 2.22
CA LEU A 78 -13.52 3.41 2.60
C LEU A 78 -12.94 2.69 1.38
N THR A 79 -13.71 2.56 0.31
CA THR A 79 -13.23 1.96 -0.95
C THR A 79 -12.08 2.76 -1.55
N ARG A 80 -12.16 4.10 -1.52
CA ARG A 80 -11.07 4.96 -2.01
C ARG A 80 -9.82 4.82 -1.14
N GLU A 81 -9.98 4.91 0.18
CA GLU A 81 -8.87 4.77 1.13
C GLU A 81 -8.22 3.39 1.02
N ASN A 82 -9.00 2.31 0.88
CA ASN A 82 -8.48 0.96 0.71
C ASN A 82 -7.63 0.83 -0.56
N ASN A 83 -8.11 1.40 -1.67
CA ASN A 83 -7.36 1.39 -2.93
C ASN A 83 -6.08 2.22 -2.85
N GLU A 84 -6.12 3.39 -2.22
CA GLU A 84 -4.94 4.24 -2.00
C GLU A 84 -3.89 3.53 -1.14
N LEU A 85 -4.31 2.98 0.01
CA LEU A 85 -3.45 2.20 0.90
C LEU A 85 -2.85 0.98 0.19
N HIS A 86 -3.62 0.29 -0.64
CA HIS A 86 -3.13 -0.85 -1.40
C HIS A 86 -2.03 -0.44 -2.39
N LEU A 87 -2.20 0.69 -3.10
CA LEU A 87 -1.19 1.21 -4.01
C LEU A 87 0.09 1.66 -3.29
N ASP A 88 -0.05 2.34 -2.14
CA ASP A 88 1.10 2.77 -1.36
C ASP A 88 1.86 1.58 -0.74
N LEU A 89 1.14 0.52 -0.33
CA LEU A 89 1.75 -0.71 0.13
C LEU A 89 2.56 -1.40 -0.98
N LEU A 90 2.02 -1.48 -2.20
CA LEU A 90 2.75 -2.00 -3.36
C LEU A 90 4.01 -1.19 -3.63
N ARG A 91 3.90 0.14 -3.71
CA ARG A 91 5.04 1.04 -3.97
C ARG A 91 6.12 0.91 -2.91
N THR A 92 5.72 0.89 -1.64
CA THR A 92 6.65 0.77 -0.51
C THR A 92 7.37 -0.57 -0.53
N LYS A 93 6.63 -1.65 -0.83
CA LYS A 93 7.21 -3.00 -0.96
C LYS A 93 8.23 -3.03 -2.09
N GLU A 94 7.89 -2.57 -3.29
CA GLU A 94 8.81 -2.53 -4.44
C GLU A 94 10.08 -1.71 -4.13
N GLN A 95 9.93 -0.52 -3.54
CA GLN A 95 11.06 0.32 -3.16
C GLN A 95 11.95 -0.35 -2.11
N SER A 96 11.35 -1.07 -1.15
CA SER A 96 12.09 -1.83 -0.14
C SER A 96 12.86 -3.00 -0.77
N GLU A 97 12.27 -3.73 -1.71
CA GLU A 97 12.90 -4.85 -2.40
C GLU A 97 14.09 -4.39 -3.25
N ILE A 98 13.94 -3.27 -3.96
CA ILE A 98 15.04 -2.63 -4.71
C ILE A 98 16.17 -2.26 -3.74
N SER A 99 15.85 -1.57 -2.64
CA SER A 99 16.84 -1.13 -1.65
C SER A 99 17.58 -2.30 -1.01
N ILE A 100 16.88 -3.38 -0.68
CA ILE A 100 17.46 -4.62 -0.14
C ILE A 100 18.41 -5.25 -1.16
N LYS A 101 18.03 -5.30 -2.45
CA LYS A 101 18.87 -5.86 -3.51
C LYS A 101 20.15 -5.06 -3.68
N ASP A 102 20.06 -3.74 -3.71
CA ASP A 102 21.21 -2.85 -3.83
C ASP A 102 22.17 -2.96 -2.64
N LEU A 103 21.62 -3.02 -1.42
CA LEU A 103 22.42 -3.21 -0.21
C LEU A 103 23.12 -4.57 -0.21
N LYS A 104 22.46 -5.64 -0.65
CA LYS A 104 23.10 -6.96 -0.78
C LYS A 104 24.26 -6.96 -1.78
N VAL A 105 24.11 -6.26 -2.91
CA VAL A 105 25.19 -6.12 -3.90
C VAL A 105 26.37 -5.36 -3.30
N LYS A 106 26.11 -4.23 -2.62
CA LYS A 106 27.15 -3.44 -1.96
C LYS A 106 27.86 -4.24 -0.86
N LEU A 107 27.11 -4.98 -0.05
CA LEU A 107 27.66 -5.84 1.00
C LEU A 107 28.63 -6.86 0.42
N ARG A 108 28.22 -7.61 -0.61
CA ARG A 108 29.09 -8.60 -1.27
C ARG A 108 30.36 -7.97 -1.83
N LYS A 109 30.26 -6.78 -2.44
CA LYS A 109 31.43 -6.04 -2.93
C LYS A 109 32.40 -5.72 -1.79
N MET A 110 31.90 -5.19 -0.68
CA MET A 110 32.71 -4.86 0.49
C MET A 110 33.32 -6.11 1.14
N GLU A 111 32.60 -7.23 1.19
CA GLU A 111 33.10 -8.50 1.70
C GLU A 111 34.28 -9.01 0.88
N ILE A 112 34.18 -8.96 -0.46
CA ILE A 112 35.27 -9.33 -1.38
C ILE A 112 36.47 -8.42 -1.17
N GLU A 113 36.27 -7.10 -1.19
CA GLU A 113 37.36 -6.12 -1.00
C GLU A 113 38.05 -6.30 0.36
N THR A 114 37.28 -6.58 1.41
CA THR A 114 37.83 -6.87 2.74
C THR A 114 38.65 -8.15 2.75
N ALA A 115 38.21 -9.21 2.05
CA ALA A 115 38.95 -10.46 1.95
C ALA A 115 40.27 -10.25 1.18
N ASP A 116 40.25 -9.52 0.07
CA ASP A 116 41.42 -9.18 -0.74
C ASP A 116 42.43 -8.36 0.06
N LEU A 117 41.97 -7.33 0.79
CA LEU A 117 42.83 -6.52 1.64
C LEU A 117 43.45 -7.34 2.79
N LYS A 118 42.69 -8.25 3.42
CA LYS A 118 43.22 -9.16 4.43
C LYS A 118 44.28 -10.09 3.86
N PHE A 119 44.07 -10.63 2.65
CA PHE A 119 45.04 -11.45 1.97
C PHE A 119 46.32 -10.67 1.66
N LEU A 120 46.20 -9.47 1.10
CA LEU A 120 47.32 -8.60 0.76
C LEU A 120 48.12 -8.19 2.02
N ASN A 121 47.43 -7.86 3.11
CA ASN A 121 48.07 -7.53 4.38
C ASN A 121 48.90 -8.71 4.91
N ASN A 122 48.34 -9.93 4.89
CA ASN A 122 49.08 -11.13 5.27
C ASN A 122 50.32 -11.36 4.39
N GLN A 123 50.22 -11.12 3.08
CA GLN A 123 51.35 -11.23 2.17
C GLN A 123 52.46 -10.21 2.51
N TYR A 124 52.09 -8.95 2.75
CA TYR A 124 53.05 -7.91 3.17
C TYR A 124 53.68 -8.23 4.52
N ALA A 125 52.92 -8.72 5.49
CA ALA A 125 53.43 -9.14 6.79
C ALA A 125 54.46 -10.28 6.64
N HIS A 126 54.20 -11.24 5.76
CA HIS A 126 55.17 -12.31 5.47
C HIS A 126 56.44 -11.76 4.80
N LYS A 127 56.30 -10.95 3.76
CA LYS A 127 57.43 -10.33 3.06
C LYS A 127 58.29 -9.48 4.00
N PHE A 128 57.66 -8.72 4.89
CA PHE A 128 58.34 -7.92 5.90
C PHE A 128 59.20 -8.79 6.81
N ARG A 129 58.68 -9.91 7.33
CA ARG A 129 59.45 -10.85 8.16
C ARG A 129 60.65 -11.46 7.43
N VAL A 130 60.51 -11.77 6.14
CA VAL A 130 61.62 -12.29 5.32
C VAL A 130 62.71 -11.25 5.19
N LEU A 131 62.35 -10.01 4.81
CA LEU A 131 63.30 -8.90 4.68
C LEU A 131 63.97 -8.57 6.02
N GLU A 132 63.24 -8.62 7.13
CA GLU A 132 63.79 -8.38 8.47
C GLU A 132 64.85 -9.44 8.83
N LYS A 133 64.60 -10.72 8.52
CA LYS A 133 65.58 -11.80 8.71
C LYS A 133 66.82 -11.61 7.83
N GLU A 134 66.64 -11.30 6.55
CA GLU A 134 67.76 -11.03 5.63
C GLU A 134 68.59 -9.82 6.09
N SER A 135 67.93 -8.76 6.56
CA SER A 135 68.60 -7.58 7.09
C SER A 135 69.43 -7.91 8.33
N LYS A 136 68.89 -8.71 9.26
CA LYS A 136 69.63 -9.17 10.45
C LYS A 136 70.85 -9.99 10.04
N ALA A 137 70.69 -10.97 9.14
CA ALA A 137 71.79 -11.80 8.64
C ALA A 137 72.89 -10.98 7.94
N LYS A 138 72.52 -9.98 7.12
CA LYS A 138 73.49 -9.06 6.49
C LYS A 138 74.24 -8.24 7.54
N ASN A 139 73.56 -7.71 8.55
CA ASN A 139 74.20 -6.96 9.64
C ASN A 139 75.16 -7.83 10.45
N GLU A 140 74.77 -9.05 10.80
CA GLU A 140 75.65 -10.03 11.47
C GLU A 140 76.88 -10.36 10.61
N LYS A 141 76.68 -10.54 9.30
CA LYS A 141 77.80 -10.80 8.38
C LYS A 141 78.76 -9.62 8.29
N ILE A 142 78.25 -8.40 8.26
CA ILE A 142 79.07 -7.17 8.28
C ILE A 142 79.90 -7.12 9.57
N GLN A 143 79.29 -7.36 10.73
CA GLN A 143 80.00 -7.39 12.01
C GLN A 143 81.12 -8.43 12.02
N GLN A 144 80.84 -9.67 11.60
CA GLN A 144 81.86 -10.72 11.50
C GLN A 144 83.03 -10.33 10.57
N LEU A 145 82.73 -9.68 9.44
CA LEU A 145 83.77 -9.23 8.51
C LEU A 145 84.60 -8.08 9.10
N GLN A 146 83.97 -7.17 9.85
CA GLN A 146 84.66 -6.10 10.56
C GLN A 146 85.59 -6.66 11.66
N GLU A 147 85.12 -7.62 12.44
CA GLU A 147 85.92 -8.31 13.46
C GLU A 147 87.13 -9.03 12.85
N LYS A 148 86.93 -9.78 11.76
CA LYS A 148 88.02 -10.45 11.04
C LYS A 148 89.04 -9.47 10.46
N ASN A 149 88.57 -8.35 9.89
CA ASN A 149 89.48 -7.30 9.40
C ASN A 149 90.30 -6.70 10.55
N LEU A 150 89.68 -6.43 11.70
CA LEU A 150 90.39 -5.91 12.87
C LEU A 150 91.47 -6.88 13.35
N GLN A 151 91.14 -8.18 13.43
CA GLN A 151 92.11 -9.23 13.78
C GLN A 151 93.24 -9.35 12.75
N ALA A 152 92.93 -9.28 11.45
CA ALA A 152 93.92 -9.32 10.39
C ALA A 152 94.88 -8.12 10.45
N VAL A 153 94.37 -6.91 10.69
CA VAL A 153 95.18 -5.69 10.89
C VAL A 153 96.11 -5.83 12.09
N VAL A 154 95.65 -6.43 13.19
CA VAL A 154 96.45 -6.68 14.39
C VAL A 154 97.51 -7.79 14.18
N GLN A 155 97.25 -8.76 13.31
CA GLN A 155 98.17 -9.88 13.03
C GLN A 155 99.18 -9.60 11.91
N THR A 156 98.98 -8.60 11.07
CA THR A 156 100.05 -8.10 10.16
C THR A 156 101.05 -7.27 10.96
N PRO A 157 102.29 -7.75 11.21
CA PRO A 157 103.35 -6.94 11.78
C PRO A 157 103.94 -6.10 10.64
N GLY A 158 103.20 -5.10 10.18
CA GLY A 158 103.59 -4.24 9.05
C GLY A 158 103.50 -2.75 9.32
N SER A 159 102.83 -2.32 10.40
CA SER A 159 102.57 -0.91 10.67
C SER A 159 103.35 -0.34 11.86
N PHE A 160 104.29 -1.08 12.46
CA PHE A 160 105.13 -0.60 13.57
C PHE A 160 106.54 -0.12 13.17
N LEU A 161 106.89 -0.08 11.88
CA LEU A 161 108.23 0.32 11.41
C LEU A 161 108.27 1.62 10.60
N LEU A 162 107.42 2.60 10.89
CA LEU A 162 107.54 3.93 10.25
C LEU A 162 107.48 5.12 11.22
N SER A 163 107.71 4.92 12.51
CA SER A 163 107.75 6.04 13.46
C SER A 163 109.06 6.20 14.23
N GLN A 164 110.16 5.58 13.78
CA GLN A 164 111.48 5.74 14.42
C GLN A 164 112.63 6.17 13.47
N GLU A 165 112.33 6.58 12.25
CA GLU A 165 113.29 7.22 11.33
C GLU A 165 112.80 8.60 10.89
N ALA A 166 112.60 9.51 11.85
CA ALA A 166 112.48 10.94 11.57
C ALA A 166 112.85 11.73 12.82
N HIS A 167 114.13 11.73 13.20
CA HIS A 167 114.86 12.87 13.78
C HIS A 167 116.29 12.45 14.16
N LEU A 168 117.10 12.21 13.12
CA LEU A 168 118.54 12.45 13.17
C LEU A 168 118.90 13.19 11.88
N HIS A 169 118.64 14.50 11.89
CA HIS A 169 119.40 15.54 11.23
C HIS A 169 118.87 16.91 11.63
#